data_AF-A0AAD9D6Y2-F1
#
_entry.id   AF-A0AAD9D6Y2-F1
#
_cell.length_a   1.000
_cell.length_b   1.000
_cell.length_c   1.000
_cell.angle_alpha   90.00
_cell.angle_beta   90.00
_cell.angle_gamma   90.00
#
_symmetry.space_group_name_H-M   'P 1'
#
loop_
_entity.id
_entity.type
_entity.pdbx_description
1 polymer ?
#
loop_
_entity_poly.entity_id
_entity_poly.type
_entity_poly.pdbx_seq_one_letter_code
_entity_poly.pdbx_strand_id
1 'polypeptide(L)'
;MPYGSAIIAAIESLKDHETGSPISSIRRHILDDTNDNNSDDPSWNEVHFQKTLKTLVEKGGLLQINGINYKFSDQYLQRRVETLRARAESIEEQTYKTA
;
A
#
# COMPACT_ATOMS: atom_id res chain seq x y z
N MET A 1 -3.64 12.21 -8.41
CA MET A 1 -3.60 11.25 -7.29
C MET A 1 -2.46 10.25 -7.46
N PRO A 2 -1.56 10.05 -6.47
CA PRO A 2 -0.56 8.98 -6.52
C PRO A 2 -1.19 7.63 -6.17
N TYR A 3 -1.69 6.88 -7.18
CA TYR A 3 -2.38 5.61 -6.95
C TYR A 3 -1.53 4.56 -6.22
N GLY A 4 -0.20 4.58 -6.37
CA GLY A 4 0.68 3.59 -5.74
C GLY A 4 0.60 3.62 -4.21
N SER A 5 0.74 4.80 -3.61
CA SER A 5 0.64 4.96 -2.15
C SER A 5 -0.79 4.75 -1.66
N ALA A 6 -1.79 5.19 -2.43
CA ALA A 6 -3.20 5.01 -2.08
C ALA A 6 -3.61 3.52 -2.05
N ILE A 7 -3.15 2.72 -3.01
CA ILE A 7 -3.40 1.27 -3.05
C ILE A 7 -2.76 0.58 -1.83
N ILE A 8 -1.51 0.93 -1.51
CA ILE A 8 -0.81 0.35 -0.35
C ILE A 8 -1.55 0.69 0.95
N ALA A 9 -1.92 1.96 1.12
CA ALA A 9 -2.67 2.41 2.30
C ALA A 9 -4.04 1.72 2.43
N ALA A 10 -4.77 1.57 1.33
CA ALA A 10 -6.05 0.88 1.33
C ALA A 10 -5.92 -0.59 1.71
N ILE A 11 -4.94 -1.32 1.15
CA ILE A 11 -4.71 -2.74 1.50
C ILE A 11 -4.29 -2.88 2.98
N GLU A 12 -3.49 -1.95 3.49
CA GLU A 12 -3.10 -1.93 4.90
C GLU A 12 -4.29 -1.66 5.84
N SER A 13 -5.19 -0.77 5.44
CA SER A 13 -6.39 -0.40 6.21
C SER A 13 -7.45 -1.50 6.22
N LEU A 14 -7.65 -2.20 5.10
CA LEU A 14 -8.66 -3.25 4.95
C LEU A 14 -8.38 -4.51 5.78
N LYS A 15 -7.13 -4.72 6.26
CA LYS A 15 -6.71 -5.80 7.18
C LYS A 15 -7.00 -7.25 6.73
N ASP A 16 -7.42 -7.45 5.48
CA ASP A 16 -7.68 -8.78 4.90
C ASP A 16 -6.37 -9.46 4.42
N HIS A 17 -5.47 -9.74 5.35
CA HIS A 17 -4.13 -10.26 5.02
C HIS A 17 -4.12 -11.73 4.57
N GLU A 18 -5.08 -12.55 5.01
CA GLU A 18 -5.14 -13.97 4.66
C GLU A 18 -5.71 -14.18 3.24
N THR A 19 -6.90 -13.63 2.99
CA THR A 19 -7.68 -13.82 1.75
C THR A 19 -7.43 -12.75 0.69
N GLY A 20 -6.78 -11.65 1.06
CA GLY A 20 -6.59 -10.47 0.24
C GLY A 20 -7.85 -9.62 0.11
N SER A 21 -7.63 -8.33 -0.17
CA SER A 21 -8.70 -7.36 -0.35
C SER A 21 -9.19 -7.36 -1.81
N PRO A 22 -10.51 -7.41 -2.06
CA PRO A 22 -11.07 -7.29 -3.40
C PRO A 22 -10.71 -5.94 -4.05
N ILE A 23 -10.49 -5.94 -5.37
CA ILE A 23 -10.22 -4.69 -6.12
C ILE A 23 -11.31 -3.63 -5.94
N SER A 24 -12.56 -4.04 -5.79
CA SER A 24 -13.70 -3.15 -5.52
C SER A 24 -13.59 -2.47 -4.17
N SER A 25 -13.16 -3.19 -3.12
CA SER A 25 -12.97 -2.64 -1.77
C SER A 25 -11.79 -1.68 -1.73
N ILE A 26 -10.68 -2.02 -2.40
CA ILE A 26 -9.51 -1.13 -2.54
C ILE A 26 -9.92 0.15 -3.27
N ARG A 27 -10.63 0.04 -4.40
CA ARG A 27 -11.16 1.19 -5.15
C ARG A 27 -12.06 2.07 -4.27
N ARG A 28 -13.00 1.45 -3.54
CA ARG A 28 -13.95 2.15 -2.67
C ARG A 28 -13.23 2.93 -1.58
N HIS A 29 -12.29 2.30 -0.87
CA HIS A 29 -11.52 2.95 0.18
C HIS A 29 -10.77 4.18 -0.34
N ILE A 30 -10.15 4.09 -1.52
CA ILE A 30 -9.40 5.19 -2.11
C ILE A 30 -10.31 6.37 -2.47
N LEU A 31 -11.51 6.08 -3.00
CA LEU A 31 -12.50 7.10 -3.35
C LEU A 31 -13.11 7.78 -2.12
N ASP A 32 -13.38 7.01 -1.07
CA ASP A 32 -13.96 7.51 0.17
C ASP A 32 -12.96 8.44 0.90
N ASP A 33 -11.66 8.07 0.96
CA ASP A 33 -10.59 8.92 1.52
C ASP A 33 -10.41 10.26 0.78
N THR A 34 -10.70 10.31 -0.53
CA THR A 34 -10.61 11.54 -1.33
C THR A 34 -11.83 12.45 -1.21
N ASN A 35 -13.00 11.91 -0.87
CA ASN A 35 -14.22 12.70 -0.74
C ASN A 35 -14.28 13.52 0.56
N ASP A 36 -13.63 13.05 1.63
CA ASP A 36 -13.64 13.74 2.94
C ASP A 36 -12.65 14.93 3.01
N ASN A 37 -11.71 15.04 2.07
CA ASN A 37 -10.70 16.09 2.04
C ASN A 37 -10.97 17.10 0.92
N ASN A 38 -11.70 18.15 1.30
CA ASN A 38 -12.04 19.39 0.59
C ASN A 38 -10.93 19.93 -0.35
N SER A 39 -10.70 19.29 -1.51
CA SER A 39 -9.66 19.67 -2.47
C SER A 39 -10.07 19.32 -3.88
N ASP A 40 -9.72 20.21 -4.82
CA ASP A 40 -9.97 20.09 -6.26
C ASP A 40 -9.75 18.66 -6.77
N ASP A 41 -10.87 18.03 -7.11
CA ASP A 41 -11.04 16.62 -7.45
C ASP A 41 -9.95 16.12 -8.43
N PRO A 42 -8.99 15.27 -7.99
CA PRO A 42 -8.13 14.57 -8.93
C PRO A 42 -8.97 13.46 -9.59
N SER A 43 -9.64 13.82 -10.70
CA SER A 43 -10.55 12.96 -11.46
C SER A 43 -10.11 11.49 -11.44
N TRP A 44 -10.92 10.62 -10.87
CA TRP A 44 -10.64 9.20 -10.83
C TRP A 44 -10.31 8.67 -12.23
N ASN A 45 -9.12 8.11 -12.40
CA ASN A 45 -8.66 7.49 -13.62
C ASN A 45 -8.51 5.98 -13.41
N GLU A 46 -9.57 5.25 -13.76
CA GLU A 46 -9.65 3.79 -13.61
C GLU A 46 -8.51 3.08 -14.35
N VAL A 47 -8.14 3.55 -15.54
CA VAL A 47 -7.06 2.94 -16.35
C VAL A 47 -5.72 3.10 -15.64
N HIS A 48 -5.46 4.29 -15.08
CA HIS A 48 -4.22 4.55 -14.36
C HIS A 48 -4.16 3.77 -13.04
N PHE A 49 -5.28 3.65 -12.33
CA PHE A 49 -5.41 2.80 -11.15
C PHE A 49 -5.09 1.33 -11.48
N GLN A 50 -5.76 0.74 -12.47
CA GLN A 50 -5.54 -0.65 -12.86
C GLN A 50 -4.10 -0.90 -13.33
N LYS A 51 -3.54 0.01 -14.14
CA LYS A 51 -2.14 -0.08 -14.59
C LYS A 51 -1.18 -0.07 -13.40
N THR A 52 -1.41 0.83 -12.44
CA THR A 52 -0.58 0.94 -11.23
C THR A 52 -0.68 -0.31 -10.37
N LEU A 53 -1.89 -0.85 -10.17
CA LEU A 53 -2.12 -2.09 -9.43
C LEU A 53 -1.37 -3.26 -10.09
N LYS A 54 -1.47 -3.39 -11.42
CA LYS A 54 -0.73 -4.41 -12.19
C LYS A 54 0.78 -4.26 -12.01
N THR A 55 1.31 -3.04 -12.13
CA THR A 55 2.74 -2.77 -11.92
C THR A 55 3.19 -3.12 -10.49
N LEU A 56 2.36 -2.90 -9.47
CA LEU A 56 2.68 -3.31 -8.10
C LEU A 56 2.76 -4.83 -7.95
N VAL A 57 1.92 -5.58 -8.66
CA VAL A 57 2.03 -7.05 -8.74
C VAL A 57 3.30 -7.47 -9.47
N GLU A 58 3.58 -6.90 -10.64
CA GLU A 58 4.78 -7.21 -11.44
C GLU A 58 6.09 -6.93 -10.69
N LYS A 59 6.13 -5.86 -9.89
CA LYS A 59 7.30 -5.50 -9.06
C LYS A 59 7.44 -6.33 -7.79
N GLY A 60 6.54 -7.29 -7.55
CA GLY A 60 6.51 -8.10 -6.34
C GLY A 60 6.13 -7.30 -5.09
N GLY A 61 5.43 -6.18 -5.22
CA GLY A 61 4.85 -5.44 -4.10
C GLY A 61 3.56 -6.08 -3.59
N LEU A 62 2.76 -6.64 -4.50
CA LEU A 62 1.48 -7.27 -4.22
C LEU A 62 1.42 -8.68 -4.83
N LEU A 63 0.53 -9.50 -4.29
CA LEU A 63 0.14 -10.80 -4.81
C LEU A 63 -1.35 -10.77 -5.18
N GLN A 64 -1.69 -11.22 -6.39
CA GLN A 64 -3.07 -11.42 -6.81
C GLN A 64 -3.54 -12.83 -6.42
N ILE A 65 -4.65 -12.91 -5.69
CA ILE A 65 -5.28 -14.16 -5.24
C ILE A 65 -6.61 -14.32 -5.97
N ASN A 66 -6.87 -15.52 -6.48
CA ASN A 66 -8.15 -15.90 -7.10
C ASN A 66 -8.61 -14.92 -8.21
N GLY A 67 -7.68 -14.22 -8.86
CA GLY A 67 -7.95 -13.27 -9.94
C GLY A 67 -8.55 -11.92 -9.54
N ILE A 68 -9.08 -11.75 -8.33
CA ILE A 68 -9.83 -10.53 -7.94
C ILE A 68 -9.37 -9.89 -6.63
N ASN A 69 -8.65 -10.63 -5.79
CA ASN A 69 -8.18 -10.17 -4.49
C ASN A 69 -6.69 -9.85 -4.53
N TYR A 70 -6.26 -8.89 -3.71
CA TYR A 70 -4.88 -8.43 -3.66
C TYR A 70 -4.41 -8.32 -2.22
N LYS A 71 -3.20 -8.80 -1.94
CA LYS A 71 -2.51 -8.63 -0.65
C LYS A 71 -1.05 -8.28 -0.85
N PHE A 72 -0.37 -7.89 0.23
CA PHE A 72 1.08 -7.75 0.20
C PHE A 72 1.75 -9.10 -0.09
N SER A 73 2.78 -9.07 -0.93
CA SER A 73 3.63 -10.24 -1.13
C SER A 73 4.54 -10.45 0.10
N ASP A 74 4.98 -11.69 0.32
CA ASP A 74 5.95 -11.99 1.39
C ASP A 74 7.26 -11.22 1.18
N GLN A 75 7.68 -11.07 -0.07
CA GLN A 75 8.87 -10.29 -0.44
C GLN A 75 8.75 -8.82 -0.02
N TYR A 76 7.57 -8.22 -0.21
CA TYR A 76 7.31 -6.85 0.21
C TYR A 76 7.32 -6.73 1.74
N LEU A 77 6.67 -7.66 2.43
CA LEU A 77 6.63 -7.68 3.89
C LEU A 77 8.04 -7.83 4.49
N GLN A 78 8.88 -8.71 3.93
CA GLN A 78 10.28 -8.88 4.35
C GLN A 78 11.07 -7.58 4.20
N ARG A 79 11.02 -6.92 3.02
CA ARG A 79 11.69 -5.63 2.80
C ARG A 79 11.23 -4.55 3.77
N ARG A 80 9.92 -4.53 4.09
CA ARG A 80 9.34 -3.58 5.03
C ARG A 80 9.87 -3.82 6.45
N VAL A 81 9.95 -5.09 6.88
CA VAL A 81 10.55 -5.46 8.17
C VAL A 81 12.02 -5.08 8.25
N GLU A 82 12.81 -5.35 7.21
CA GLU A 82 14.23 -4.96 7.15
C GLU A 82 14.41 -3.44 7.24
N THR A 83 13.59 -2.69 6.51
CA THR A 83 13.62 -1.22 6.55
C THR A 83 13.27 -0.68 7.94
N LEU A 84 12.27 -1.27 8.60
CA LEU A 84 11.88 -0.89 9.95
C LEU A 84 12.97 -1.23 10.97
N ARG A 85 13.62 -2.40 10.84
CA ARG A 85 14.73 -2.80 11.69
C ARG A 85 15.92 -1.85 11.56
N ALA A 86 16.36 -1.57 10.34
CA ALA A 86 17.47 -0.63 10.09
C ALA A 86 17.17 0.77 10.66
N ARG A 87 15.91 1.21 10.60
CA ARG A 87 15.49 2.49 11.19
C ARG A 87 15.55 2.46 12.72
N ALA A 88 15.12 1.36 13.36
CA ALA A 88 15.21 1.20 14.80
C ALA A 88 16.66 1.20 15.29
N GLU A 89 17.54 0.44 14.64
CA GLU A 89 18.97 0.39 14.93
C GLU A 89 19.64 1.78 14.79
N SER A 90 19.26 2.54 13.75
CA SER A 90 19.78 3.90 13.56
C SER A 90 19.34 4.87 14.66
N ILE A 91 18.11 4.74 15.17
CA ILE A 91 17.62 5.57 16.29
C ILE A 91 18.36 5.20 17.57
N GLU A 92 18.54 3.91 17.86
CA GLU A 92 19.31 3.45 19.02
C GLU A 92 20.74 4.00 18.98
N GLU A 93 21.44 3.88 17.85
CA GLU A 93 22.81 4.38 17.70
C GLU A 93 22.91 5.90 17.88
N GLN A 94 21.89 6.65 17.44
CA GLN A 94 21.83 8.11 17.67
C GLN A 94 21.60 8.45 19.15
N THR A 95 20.71 7.72 19.84
CA THR A 95 20.46 7.93 21.27
C THR A 95 21.69 7.61 22.14
N TYR A 96 22.50 6.60 21.79
CA TYR A 96 23.73 6.29 22.51
C TYR A 96 24.88 7.29 22.25
N LYS A 97 24.85 8.04 21.14
CA LYS A 97 25.85 9.08 20.83
C LYS A 97 25.49 10.47 21.39
N THR A 98 24.26 10.68 21.85
CA THR A 98 23.79 11.95 22.42
C THR A 98 23.60 11.91 23.95
N ALA A 99 23.86 10.76 24.59
CA ALA A 99 23.94 10.60 26.05
C ALA A 99 25.38 10.69 26.54
#